data_AF-A0A947DIR4-F1
#
_entry.id   AF-A0A947DIR4-F1
#
_cell.length_a   1.000
_cell.length_b   1.000
_cell.length_c   1.000
_cell.angle_alpha   90.00
_cell.angle_beta   90.00
_cell.angle_gamma   90.00
#
_symmetry.space_group_name_H-M   'P 1'
#
loop_
_entity.id
_entity.type
_entity.pdbx_description
1 polymer ?
#
loop_
_entity_poly.entity_id
_entity_poly.type
_entity_poly.pdbx_seq_one_letter_code
_entity_poly.pdbx_strand_id
1 'polypeptide(L)'
;MGSVADSFVPQDFDVPAVLETDEYRLRMLTINDVVKDFDAVVTSEEHLQGIFPPPSSWPQGLNLEQDLIDLGWHQKEFQRRTSFAYTMMSLDESRCLGCVYFYPSDRQGYDAYALLWARQSELASGLEERLLLAVRQWLADVWPFESVGFPGRDLSWDEWFALPERYN
;
A
#
# COMPACT_ATOMS: atom_id res chain seq x y z
N MET A 1 -6.06 -8.53 32.11
CA MET A 1 -5.78 -7.23 31.46
C MET A 1 -4.98 -7.56 30.21
N GLY A 2 -5.63 -7.56 29.04
CA GLY A 2 -4.96 -7.91 27.78
C GLY A 2 -3.86 -6.89 27.50
N SER A 3 -2.72 -7.35 26.99
CA SER A 3 -1.68 -6.44 26.52
C SER A 3 -2.31 -5.50 25.49
N VAL A 4 -2.00 -4.21 25.60
CA VAL A 4 -2.22 -3.28 24.49
C VAL A 4 -1.45 -3.90 23.34
N ALA A 5 -2.13 -4.38 22.30
CA ALA A 5 -1.45 -4.82 21.10
C ALA A 5 -0.67 -3.59 20.60
N ASP A 6 0.65 -3.67 20.58
CA ASP A 6 1.51 -2.57 20.17
C ASP A 6 1.03 -2.09 18.79
N SER A 7 0.71 -0.81 18.67
CA SER A 7 0.31 -0.21 17.39
C SER A 7 1.44 -0.35 16.40
N PHE A 8 1.12 -0.47 15.10
CA PHE A 8 2.11 -0.73 14.04
C PHE A 8 3.25 0.32 14.03
N VAL A 9 2.94 1.54 14.43
CA VAL A 9 3.89 2.63 14.66
C VAL A 9 3.72 3.17 16.09
N PRO A 10 4.74 3.83 16.67
CA PRO A 10 4.64 4.45 18.00
C PRO A 10 3.40 5.34 18.14
N GLN A 11 2.79 5.42 19.33
CA GLN A 11 1.53 6.17 19.51
C GLN A 11 1.68 7.67 19.26
N ASP A 12 2.86 8.23 19.52
CA ASP A 12 3.24 9.62 19.34
C ASP A 12 3.80 9.92 17.94
N PHE A 13 3.93 8.91 17.07
CA PHE A 13 4.31 9.13 15.68
C PHE A 13 3.18 9.81 14.90
N ASP A 14 3.47 10.96 14.31
CA ASP A 14 2.54 11.64 13.42
C ASP A 14 2.55 10.98 12.04
N VAL A 15 1.56 10.11 11.79
CA VAL A 15 1.42 9.42 10.50
C VAL A 15 1.23 10.47 9.41
N PRO A 16 2.11 10.51 8.39
CA PRO A 16 2.03 11.50 7.33
C PRO A 16 0.68 11.48 6.62
N ALA A 17 -0.01 12.62 6.56
CA ALA A 17 -1.29 12.70 5.85
C ALA A 17 -1.11 12.68 4.32
N VAL A 18 0.01 13.21 3.85
CA VAL A 18 0.30 13.45 2.44
C VAL A 18 1.79 13.27 2.13
N LEU A 19 2.10 12.70 0.97
CA LEU A 19 3.35 12.91 0.23
C LEU A 19 2.97 13.49 -1.13
N GLU A 20 3.53 14.64 -1.50
CA GLU A 20 3.26 15.29 -2.78
C GLU A 20 4.55 15.42 -3.59
N THR A 21 4.45 15.13 -4.89
CA THR A 21 5.53 15.29 -5.87
C THR A 21 5.09 16.27 -6.96
N ASP A 22 5.95 16.54 -7.94
CA ASP A 22 5.58 17.34 -9.11
C ASP A 22 4.61 16.60 -10.08
N GLU A 23 4.38 15.30 -9.88
CA GLU A 23 3.54 14.46 -10.75
C GLU A 23 2.22 14.00 -10.09
N TYR A 24 2.23 13.73 -8.78
CA TYR A 24 1.10 13.12 -8.06
C TYR A 24 1.09 13.42 -6.57
N ARG A 25 -0.03 13.12 -5.92
CA ARG A 25 -0.22 13.16 -4.47
C ARG A 25 -0.55 11.78 -3.92
N LEU A 26 0.23 11.29 -2.97
CA LEU A 26 -0.20 10.22 -2.06
C LEU A 26 -0.92 10.85 -0.89
N ARG A 27 -2.13 10.37 -0.60
CA ARG A 27 -2.88 10.72 0.61
C ARG A 27 -3.65 9.51 1.11
N MET A 28 -4.10 9.56 2.35
CA MET A 28 -4.93 8.51 2.93
C MET A 28 -6.08 8.12 1.98
N LEU A 29 -6.20 6.81 1.70
CA LEU A 29 -7.32 6.23 0.96
C LEU A 29 -8.58 6.26 1.84
N THR A 30 -9.71 6.65 1.23
CA THR A 30 -11.01 6.73 1.92
C THR A 30 -12.12 6.16 1.07
N ILE A 31 -13.27 5.84 1.68
CA ILE A 31 -14.48 5.41 0.96
C ILE A 31 -14.96 6.42 -0.11
N ASN A 32 -14.57 7.70 -0.01
CA ASN A 32 -14.95 8.71 -1.00
C ASN A 32 -14.18 8.57 -2.32
N ASP A 33 -13.15 7.73 -2.34
CA ASP A 33 -12.30 7.49 -3.52
C ASP A 33 -12.86 6.38 -4.42
N VAL A 34 -13.88 5.63 -3.96
CA VAL A 34 -14.37 4.38 -4.57
C VAL A 34 -14.60 4.46 -6.08
N VAL A 35 -15.16 5.56 -6.59
CA VAL A 35 -15.42 5.67 -8.04
C VAL A 35 -14.12 5.73 -8.85
N LYS A 36 -13.12 6.44 -8.34
CA LYS A 36 -11.82 6.61 -9.02
C LYS A 36 -10.92 5.41 -8.79
N ASP A 37 -10.96 4.85 -7.59
CA ASP A 37 -10.21 3.65 -7.23
C ASP A 37 -10.70 2.46 -8.03
N PHE A 38 -12.01 2.18 -8.02
CA PHE A 38 -12.62 1.13 -8.84
C PHE A 38 -12.26 1.23 -10.33
N ASP A 39 -12.30 2.44 -10.91
CA ASP A 39 -11.87 2.67 -12.29
C ASP A 39 -10.38 2.33 -12.48
N ALA A 40 -9.51 2.76 -11.57
CA ALA A 40 -8.08 2.44 -11.63
C ALA A 40 -7.81 0.93 -11.48
N VAL A 41 -8.49 0.27 -10.56
CA VAL A 41 -8.35 -1.16 -10.27
C VAL A 41 -8.83 -2.02 -11.43
N VAL A 42 -10.07 -1.82 -11.90
CA VAL A 42 -10.65 -2.64 -12.98
C VAL A 42 -9.89 -2.44 -14.29
N THR A 43 -9.43 -1.22 -14.58
CA THR A 43 -8.60 -0.96 -15.78
C THR A 43 -7.15 -1.43 -15.65
N SER A 44 -6.75 -1.92 -14.48
CA SER A 44 -5.42 -2.47 -14.19
C SER A 44 -5.45 -3.93 -13.74
N GLU A 45 -6.57 -4.64 -13.93
CA GLU A 45 -6.77 -6.00 -13.41
C GLU A 45 -5.62 -6.96 -13.81
N GLU A 46 -5.17 -6.91 -15.06
CA GLU A 46 -4.06 -7.74 -15.55
C GLU A 46 -2.75 -7.43 -14.81
N HIS A 47 -2.41 -6.14 -14.65
CA HIS A 47 -1.20 -5.72 -13.95
C HIS A 47 -1.23 -6.06 -12.45
N LEU A 48 -2.41 -6.03 -11.83
CA LEU A 48 -2.57 -6.28 -10.40
C LEU A 48 -2.43 -7.76 -10.01
N GLN A 49 -2.53 -8.68 -10.98
CA GLN A 49 -2.33 -10.11 -10.72
C GLN A 49 -0.90 -10.39 -10.23
N GLY A 50 -0.80 -10.90 -8.98
CA GLY A 50 0.48 -11.27 -8.37
C GLY A 50 1.15 -10.18 -7.52
N ILE A 51 0.62 -8.95 -7.51
CA ILE A 51 1.13 -7.89 -6.62
C ILE A 51 0.81 -8.21 -5.15
N PHE A 52 -0.36 -8.79 -4.88
CA PHE A 52 -0.83 -9.11 -3.54
C PHE A 52 -0.43 -10.54 -3.13
N PRO A 53 -0.24 -10.81 -1.82
CA PRO A 53 0.25 -12.09 -1.34
C PRO A 53 -0.65 -13.26 -1.75
N PRO A 54 -0.09 -14.38 -2.25
CA PRO A 54 -0.87 -15.57 -2.55
C PRO A 54 -1.39 -16.26 -1.27
N PRO A 55 -2.55 -16.95 -1.34
CA PRO A 55 -3.44 -16.99 -2.50
C PRO A 55 -4.28 -15.71 -2.58
N SER A 56 -4.17 -14.99 -3.70
CA SER A 56 -5.04 -13.87 -4.02
C SER A 56 -5.47 -13.95 -5.48
N SER A 57 -6.77 -13.81 -5.71
CA SER A 57 -7.36 -13.63 -7.04
C SER A 57 -7.83 -12.19 -7.26
N TRP A 58 -7.58 -11.29 -6.31
CA TRP A 58 -7.95 -9.89 -6.43
C TRP A 58 -7.18 -9.24 -7.60
N PRO A 59 -7.80 -8.39 -8.44
CA PRO A 59 -9.17 -7.87 -8.35
C PRO A 59 -10.20 -8.60 -9.25
N GLN A 60 -9.99 -9.88 -9.58
CA GLN A 60 -10.86 -10.61 -10.50
C GLN A 60 -12.34 -10.57 -10.07
N GLY A 61 -13.19 -10.02 -10.93
CA GLY A 61 -14.64 -9.94 -10.69
C GLY A 61 -15.05 -8.89 -9.64
N LEU A 62 -14.15 -7.99 -9.26
CA LEU A 62 -14.44 -6.88 -8.36
C LEU A 62 -15.58 -6.01 -8.92
N ASN A 63 -16.52 -5.65 -8.05
CA ASN A 63 -17.58 -4.70 -8.36
C ASN A 63 -17.47 -3.49 -7.43
N LEU A 64 -18.19 -2.41 -7.75
CA LEU A 64 -18.11 -1.14 -7.03
C LEU A 64 -18.47 -1.27 -5.53
N GLU A 65 -19.42 -2.15 -5.17
CA GLU A 65 -19.79 -2.36 -3.77
C GLU A 65 -18.69 -3.10 -3.01
N GLN A 66 -18.07 -4.12 -3.63
CA GLN A 66 -16.93 -4.82 -3.03
C GLN A 66 -15.73 -3.89 -2.87
N ASP A 67 -15.44 -3.05 -3.86
CA ASP A 67 -14.40 -2.03 -3.78
C ASP A 67 -14.66 -1.03 -2.63
N LEU A 68 -15.91 -0.60 -2.45
CA LEU A 68 -16.31 0.24 -1.32
C LEU A 68 -16.04 -0.45 0.04
N ILE A 69 -16.27 -1.76 0.13
CA ILE A 69 -16.00 -2.55 1.33
C ILE A 69 -14.49 -2.60 1.61
N ASP A 70 -13.68 -2.84 0.58
CA ASP A 70 -12.21 -2.87 0.67
C ASP A 70 -11.67 -1.50 1.13
N LEU A 71 -12.16 -0.40 0.55
CA LEU A 71 -11.82 0.95 0.98
C LEU A 71 -12.25 1.25 2.42
N GLY A 72 -13.43 0.78 2.82
CA GLY A 72 -13.92 0.91 4.19
C GLY A 72 -13.02 0.19 5.19
N TRP A 73 -12.52 -0.99 4.82
CA TRP A 73 -11.53 -1.73 5.60
C TRP A 73 -10.23 -0.95 5.74
N HIS A 74 -9.62 -0.53 4.62
CA HIS A 74 -8.37 0.23 4.63
C HIS A 74 -8.47 1.55 5.40
N GLN A 75 -9.57 2.28 5.23
CA GLN A 75 -9.83 3.50 6.00
C GLN A 75 -9.87 3.21 7.49
N LYS A 76 -10.47 2.09 7.91
CA LYS A 76 -10.53 1.70 9.31
C LYS A 76 -9.17 1.26 9.85
N GLU A 77 -8.38 0.54 9.06
CA GLU A 77 -7.02 0.14 9.44
C GLU A 77 -6.12 1.36 9.65
N PHE A 78 -6.20 2.35 8.75
CA PHE A 78 -5.45 3.60 8.87
C PHE A 78 -5.81 4.34 10.17
N GLN A 79 -7.11 4.49 10.46
CA GLN A 79 -7.60 5.10 11.70
C GLN A 79 -7.15 4.34 12.96
N ARG A 80 -7.03 3.02 12.87
CA ARG A 80 -6.57 2.15 13.97
C ARG A 80 -5.05 2.02 14.03
N ARG A 81 -4.32 2.56 13.06
CA ARG A 81 -2.86 2.46 12.94
C ARG A 81 -2.40 0.99 12.91
N THR A 82 -3.13 0.14 12.19
CA THR A 82 -2.82 -1.29 12.01
C THR A 82 -2.19 -1.60 10.65
N SER A 83 -2.50 -0.79 9.64
CA SER A 83 -1.85 -0.72 8.33
C SER A 83 -2.13 0.67 7.76
N PHE A 84 -1.41 1.07 6.71
CA PHE A 84 -1.60 2.37 6.07
C PHE A 84 -1.75 2.21 4.57
N ALA A 85 -2.92 2.57 4.04
CA ALA A 85 -3.18 2.63 2.60
C ALA A 85 -3.24 4.09 2.13
N TYR A 86 -2.44 4.40 1.11
CA TYR A 86 -2.42 5.67 0.43
C TYR A 86 -2.89 5.49 -1.01
N THR A 87 -3.81 6.32 -1.45
CA THR A 87 -4.18 6.43 -2.86
C THR A 87 -3.25 7.43 -3.55
N MET A 88 -2.81 7.10 -4.76
CA MET A 88 -2.01 7.97 -5.63
C MET A 88 -2.94 8.71 -6.57
N MET A 89 -3.12 10.00 -6.32
CA MET A 89 -4.00 10.86 -7.09
C MET A 89 -3.20 11.76 -8.03
N SER A 90 -3.77 12.09 -9.18
CA SER A 90 -3.32 13.27 -9.94
C SER A 90 -3.38 14.51 -9.06
N LEU A 91 -2.51 15.51 -9.31
CA LEU A 91 -2.42 16.70 -8.46
C LEU A 91 -3.74 17.49 -8.34
N ASP A 92 -4.56 17.44 -9.39
CA ASP A 92 -5.90 18.04 -9.46
C ASP A 92 -7.00 17.15 -8.84
N GLU A 93 -6.63 16.01 -8.24
CA GLU A 93 -7.50 15.00 -7.62
C GLU A 93 -8.52 14.38 -8.59
N SER A 94 -8.38 14.58 -9.90
CA SER A 94 -9.37 14.11 -10.89
C SER A 94 -9.29 12.59 -11.14
N ARG A 95 -8.12 11.97 -10.93
CA ARG A 95 -7.87 10.57 -11.31
C ARG A 95 -7.04 9.83 -10.26
N CYS A 96 -7.45 8.59 -9.96
CA CYS A 96 -6.60 7.63 -9.24
C CYS A 96 -5.61 7.01 -10.24
N LEU A 97 -4.33 7.05 -9.87
CA LEU A 97 -3.18 6.59 -10.64
C LEU A 97 -2.54 5.35 -10.02
N GLY A 98 -3.01 4.86 -8.87
CA GLY A 98 -2.45 3.70 -8.18
C GLY A 98 -2.61 3.79 -6.65
N CYS A 99 -2.01 2.86 -5.92
CA CYS A 99 -2.02 2.83 -4.45
C CYS A 99 -0.70 2.35 -3.87
N VAL A 100 -0.47 2.69 -2.60
CA VAL A 100 0.67 2.28 -1.77
C VAL A 100 0.14 1.77 -0.43
N TYR A 101 0.67 0.65 0.06
CA TYR A 101 0.24 0.01 1.28
C TYR A 101 1.44 -0.31 2.16
N PHE A 102 1.36 0.02 3.45
CA PHE A 102 2.34 -0.36 4.46
C PHE A 102 1.69 -1.28 5.49
N TYR A 103 2.31 -2.44 5.68
CA TYR A 103 1.84 -3.47 6.59
C TYR A 103 2.92 -3.85 7.60
N PRO A 104 2.54 -4.23 8.85
CA PRO A 104 3.49 -4.83 9.78
C PRO A 104 4.05 -6.12 9.20
N SER A 105 5.36 -6.34 9.39
CA SER A 105 6.02 -7.58 8.99
C SER A 105 6.08 -8.56 10.16
N ASP A 106 5.73 -9.81 9.87
CA ASP A 106 6.00 -10.96 10.74
C ASP A 106 7.32 -11.67 10.38
N ARG A 107 8.06 -11.20 9.37
CA ARG A 107 9.34 -11.77 8.92
C ARG A 107 10.52 -11.15 9.67
N GLN A 108 11.46 -12.00 10.07
CA GLN A 108 12.70 -11.59 10.73
C GLN A 108 13.51 -10.64 9.84
N GLY A 109 14.06 -9.57 10.43
CA GLY A 109 14.86 -8.57 9.72
C GLY A 109 14.05 -7.45 9.07
N TYR A 110 12.71 -7.47 9.18
CA TYR A 110 11.83 -6.43 8.67
C TYR A 110 10.82 -5.98 9.74
N ASP A 111 10.59 -4.68 9.85
CA ASP A 111 9.55 -4.10 10.69
C ASP A 111 8.23 -3.98 9.94
N ALA A 112 8.34 -3.69 8.64
CA ALA A 112 7.22 -3.52 7.74
C ALA A 112 7.51 -4.16 6.39
N TYR A 113 6.46 -4.33 5.58
CA TYR A 113 6.61 -4.47 4.15
C TYR A 113 5.67 -3.52 3.41
N ALA A 114 6.07 -3.12 2.22
CA ALA A 114 5.34 -2.21 1.38
C ALA A 114 4.91 -2.89 0.08
N LEU A 115 3.65 -2.68 -0.30
CA LEU A 115 3.12 -3.00 -1.62
C LEU A 115 2.76 -1.70 -2.33
N LEU A 116 2.98 -1.64 -3.64
CA LEU A 116 2.58 -0.50 -4.44
C LEU A 116 2.33 -0.92 -5.87
N TRP A 117 1.48 -0.16 -6.54
CA TRP A 117 1.19 -0.31 -7.95
C TRP A 117 0.82 1.04 -8.56
N ALA A 118 1.16 1.22 -9.83
CA ALA A 118 0.60 2.28 -10.66
C ALA A 118 -0.44 1.68 -11.63
N ARG A 119 -1.42 2.50 -12.01
CA ARG A 119 -2.44 2.15 -12.98
C ARG A 119 -1.77 1.68 -14.28
N GLN A 120 -2.30 0.62 -14.87
CA GLN A 120 -1.67 -0.09 -16.00
C GLN A 120 -1.35 0.84 -17.19
N SER A 121 -2.20 1.85 -17.44
CA SER A 121 -1.97 2.86 -18.49
C SER A 121 -0.73 3.72 -18.29
N GLU A 122 -0.23 3.84 -17.05
CA GLU A 122 0.89 4.71 -16.69
C GLU A 122 2.25 3.99 -16.70
N LEU A 123 2.25 2.65 -16.81
CA LEU A 123 3.47 1.84 -16.72
C LEU A 123 4.48 2.19 -17.82
N ALA A 124 4.01 2.41 -19.04
CA ALA A 124 4.87 2.78 -20.17
C ALA A 124 5.60 4.13 -19.97
N SER A 125 5.09 4.99 -19.08
CA SER A 125 5.74 6.26 -18.73
C SER A 125 6.82 6.11 -17.65
N GLY A 126 6.97 4.92 -17.06
CA GLY A 126 7.85 4.66 -15.92
C GLY A 126 7.33 5.20 -14.58
N LEU A 127 6.03 5.51 -14.48
CA LEU A 127 5.45 6.09 -13.26
C LEU A 127 5.64 5.16 -12.04
N GLU A 128 5.48 3.84 -12.21
CA GLU A 128 5.62 2.90 -11.10
C GLU A 128 7.04 2.83 -10.54
N GLU A 129 8.06 2.94 -11.39
CA GLU A 129 9.46 2.98 -10.95
C GLU A 129 9.74 4.26 -10.15
N ARG A 130 9.21 5.41 -10.61
CA ARG A 130 9.31 6.68 -9.87
C ARG A 130 8.54 6.64 -8.55
N LEU A 131 7.36 5.99 -8.52
CA LEU A 131 6.62 5.73 -7.28
C LEU A 131 7.44 4.88 -6.30
N LEU A 132 8.03 3.79 -6.76
CA LEU A 132 8.87 2.92 -5.94
C LEU A 132 10.05 3.69 -5.31
N LEU A 133 10.75 4.52 -6.10
CA LEU A 133 11.86 5.34 -5.60
C LEU A 133 11.39 6.37 -4.56
N ALA A 134 10.29 7.07 -4.85
CA ALA A 134 9.72 8.06 -3.93
C ALA A 134 9.26 7.43 -2.61
N VAL A 135 8.60 6.27 -2.66
CA VAL A 135 8.15 5.54 -1.47
C VAL A 135 9.33 5.05 -0.63
N ARG A 136 10.40 4.53 -1.25
CA ARG A 136 11.61 4.14 -0.51
C ARG A 136 12.25 5.32 0.21
N GLN A 137 12.38 6.46 -0.46
CA GLN A 137 12.93 7.67 0.16
C GLN A 137 12.03 8.16 1.30
N TRP A 138 10.72 8.17 1.09
CA TRP A 138 9.76 8.59 2.10
C TRP A 138 9.78 7.72 3.35
N LEU A 139 9.86 6.39 3.18
CA LEU A 139 10.01 5.44 4.28
C LEU A 139 11.31 5.71 5.07
N ALA A 140 12.42 5.98 4.37
CA ALA A 140 13.70 6.26 5.02
C ALA A 140 13.75 7.60 5.77
N ASP A 141 13.10 8.64 5.23
CA ASP A 141 13.19 9.99 5.78
C ASP A 141 12.17 10.28 6.89
N VAL A 142 10.99 9.66 6.81
CA VAL A 142 9.83 10.09 7.60
C VAL A 142 9.31 8.98 8.52
N TRP A 143 9.36 7.72 8.09
CA TRP A 143 8.74 6.63 8.83
C TRP A 143 9.69 6.07 9.90
N PRO A 144 9.16 5.50 11.00
CA PRO A 144 9.98 5.06 12.14
C PRO A 144 10.56 3.64 11.94
N PHE A 145 10.51 3.10 10.72
CA PHE A 145 10.93 1.73 10.44
C PHE A 145 12.45 1.67 10.22
N GLU A 146 13.12 0.69 10.81
CA GLU A 146 14.54 0.46 10.54
C GLU A 146 14.71 -0.31 9.22
N SER A 147 13.80 -1.23 8.93
CA SER A 147 13.85 -2.08 7.74
C SER A 147 12.46 -2.35 7.15
N VAL A 148 12.31 -2.08 5.84
CA VAL A 148 11.05 -2.30 5.10
C VAL A 148 11.31 -3.20 3.90
N GLY A 149 10.55 -4.29 3.80
CA GLY A 149 10.60 -5.22 2.67
C GLY A 149 9.69 -4.82 1.51
N PHE A 150 10.04 -5.23 0.30
CA PHE A 150 9.21 -5.05 -0.91
C PHE A 150 9.00 -6.41 -1.60
N PRO A 151 8.19 -7.30 -1.02
CA PRO A 151 7.89 -8.60 -1.64
C PRO A 151 7.19 -8.42 -2.99
N GLY A 152 7.42 -9.36 -3.90
CA GLY A 152 7.05 -9.27 -5.32
C GLY A 152 7.97 -8.36 -6.15
N ARG A 153 8.92 -7.65 -5.53
CA ARG A 153 9.89 -6.77 -6.22
C ARG A 153 11.35 -7.11 -5.87
N ASP A 154 11.73 -6.94 -4.60
CA ASP A 154 13.10 -7.20 -4.13
C ASP A 154 13.32 -8.69 -3.85
N LEU A 155 12.26 -9.36 -3.36
CA LEU A 155 12.17 -10.79 -3.16
C LEU A 155 10.86 -11.27 -3.79
N SER A 156 10.85 -12.43 -4.43
CA SER A 156 9.60 -13.08 -4.80
C SER A 156 8.75 -13.38 -3.55
N TRP A 157 7.45 -13.62 -3.73
CA TRP A 157 6.58 -14.01 -2.60
C TRP A 157 7.06 -15.29 -1.91
N ASP A 158 7.55 -16.28 -2.68
CA ASP A 158 8.08 -17.53 -2.14
C ASP A 158 9.34 -17.29 -1.28
N GLU A 159 10.26 -16.43 -1.75
CA GLU A 159 11.45 -16.04 -0.98
C GLU A 159 11.08 -15.25 0.27
N TRP A 160 10.10 -14.36 0.18
CA TRP A 160 9.59 -13.60 1.33
C TRP A 160 9.02 -14.52 2.40
N PHE A 161 8.15 -15.46 2.04
CA PHE A 161 7.56 -16.40 2.99
C PHE A 161 8.55 -17.44 3.52
N ALA A 162 9.65 -17.69 2.82
CA ALA A 162 10.74 -18.55 3.30
C ALA A 162 11.60 -17.89 4.39
N LEU A 163 11.48 -16.56 4.60
CA LEU A 163 12.15 -15.89 5.71
C LEU A 163 11.63 -16.40 7.06
N PRO A 164 12.49 -16.57 8.08
CA PRO A 164 12.06 -16.93 9.42
C PRO A 164 11.02 -15.95 9.97
N GLU A 165 10.08 -16.45 10.76
CA GLU A 165 9.12 -15.58 11.44
C GLU A 165 9.77 -14.91 12.66
N ARG A 166 9.47 -13.64 12.88
CA ARG A 166 10.03 -12.78 13.93
C ARG A 166 9.76 -13.29 15.35
N TYR A 167 8.72 -14.10 15.53
CA TYR A 167 8.25 -14.61 16.82
C TYR A 167 8.45 -16.11 17.02
N ASN A 168 9.19 -16.77 16.11
CA ASN A 168 9.56 -18.19 16.21
C ASN A 168 11.00 -18.39 16.66
#